data_AF-A0A9X4ECZ4-F1
#
_entry.id   AF-A0A9X4ECZ4-F1
#
_cell.length_a   1.000
_cell.length_b   1.000
_cell.length_c   1.000
_cell.angle_alpha   90.00
_cell.angle_beta   90.00
_cell.angle_gamma   90.00
#
_symmetry.space_group_name_H-M   'P 1'
#
loop_
_entity.id
_entity.type
_entity.pdbx_description
1 polymer ?
#
loop_
_entity_poly.entity_id
_entity_poly.type
_entity_poly.pdbx_seq_one_letter_code
_entity_poly.pdbx_strand_id
1 'polypeptide(L)'
;MTKGPERFLHENTRGWWRYERSIPTDLRAAFGGLAKWRKSLGTDSRKEALRQKRELDALTEQLFSDARKALATQTAFAAHGPVIRQTLSEMLPDLAIGDELVSTLEGLKVLKAVNRHADRSLIGAVSL
;
A
#
# COMPACT_ATOMS: atom_id res chain seq x y z
N MET A 1 10.68 5.58 30.04
CA MET A 1 10.68 4.96 28.69
C MET A 1 11.46 3.66 28.78
N THR A 2 10.84 2.50 28.61
CA THR A 2 11.51 1.19 28.64
C THR A 2 12.47 1.08 27.45
N LYS A 3 13.73 1.49 27.66
CA LYS A 3 14.85 1.21 26.77
C LYS A 3 15.35 -0.20 27.10
N GLY A 4 14.91 -1.18 26.33
CA GLY A 4 15.25 -2.58 26.56
C GLY A 4 14.61 -3.54 25.55
N PRO A 5 14.88 -4.84 25.67
CA PRO A 5 14.34 -5.88 24.77
C PRO A 5 12.80 -5.94 24.76
N GLU A 6 12.15 -5.36 25.76
CA GLU A 6 10.69 -5.29 25.96
C GLU A 6 10.04 -4.06 25.33
N ARG A 7 10.77 -3.26 24.55
CA ARG A 7 10.18 -2.12 23.83
C ARG A 7 8.94 -2.58 23.06
N PHE A 8 7.83 -1.86 23.18
CA PHE A 8 6.51 -2.21 22.58
C PHE A 8 5.77 -3.37 23.23
N LEU A 9 6.30 -4.00 24.28
CA LEU A 9 5.55 -4.94 25.11
C LEU A 9 4.90 -4.22 26.28
N HIS A 10 3.64 -4.55 26.52
CA HIS A 10 2.84 -4.04 27.62
C HIS A 10 2.11 -5.20 28.28
N GLU A 11 2.31 -5.38 29.56
CA GLU A 11 1.52 -6.30 30.37
C GLU A 11 0.20 -5.61 30.76
N ASN A 12 -0.91 -6.32 30.63
CA ASN A 12 -2.22 -5.82 31.09
C ASN A 12 -2.44 -6.15 32.57
N THR A 13 -3.54 -5.65 33.14
CA THR A 13 -3.88 -5.86 34.57
C THR A 13 -4.18 -7.32 34.93
N ARG A 14 -4.31 -8.21 33.94
CA ARG A 14 -4.52 -9.65 34.11
C ARG A 14 -3.22 -10.46 33.93
N GLY A 15 -2.07 -9.79 33.77
CA GLY A 15 -0.76 -10.41 33.56
C GLY A 15 -0.49 -10.83 32.11
N TRP A 16 -1.39 -10.54 31.16
CA TRP A 16 -1.20 -10.94 29.77
C TRP A 16 -0.45 -9.88 28.99
N TRP A 17 0.52 -10.32 28.19
CA TRP A 17 1.33 -9.46 27.35
C TRP A 17 0.59 -9.05 26.07
N ARG A 18 0.80 -7.79 25.68
CA ARG A 18 0.34 -7.18 24.43
C ARG A 18 1.51 -6.51 23.74
N TYR A 19 1.57 -6.66 22.42
CA TYR A 19 2.40 -5.83 21.56
C TYR A 19 1.66 -4.54 21.19
N GLU A 20 2.29 -3.38 21.39
CA GLU A 20 1.76 -2.07 21.03
C GLU A 20 2.87 -1.18 20.45
N ARG A 21 2.74 -0.83 19.17
CA ARG A 21 3.67 0.03 18.45
C ARG A 21 2.94 1.22 17.83
N SER A 22 3.51 2.41 17.98
CA SER A 22 2.95 3.61 17.36
C SER A 22 3.04 3.55 15.84
N ILE A 23 1.96 3.94 15.16
CA ILE A 23 1.91 4.06 13.71
C ILE A 23 2.44 5.45 13.33
N PRO A 24 3.44 5.54 12.43
CA PRO A 24 3.92 6.81 11.89
C PRO A 24 2.78 7.67 11.34
N THR A 25 2.83 8.99 11.54
CA THR A 25 1.74 9.91 11.21
C THR A 25 1.34 9.84 9.74
N ASP A 26 2.33 9.76 8.86
CA ASP A 26 2.22 9.56 7.42
C ASP A 26 1.47 8.28 7.03
N LEU A 27 1.58 7.24 7.86
CA LEU A 27 0.96 5.94 7.59
C LEU A 27 -0.44 5.80 8.16
N ARG A 28 -0.88 6.67 9.07
CA ARG A 28 -2.17 6.49 9.79
C ARG A 28 -3.35 6.37 8.84
N ALA A 29 -3.35 7.07 7.71
CA ALA A 29 -4.40 6.96 6.69
C ALA A 29 -4.54 5.53 6.15
N ALA A 30 -3.42 4.84 5.91
CA ALA A 30 -3.41 3.43 5.46
C ALA A 30 -3.88 2.45 6.56
N PHE A 31 -3.87 2.87 7.83
CA PHE A 31 -4.36 2.11 8.98
C PHE A 31 -5.71 2.66 9.51
N GLY A 32 -6.52 3.30 8.66
CA GLY A 32 -7.86 3.77 9.04
C GLY A 32 -7.88 4.87 10.11
N GLY A 33 -6.82 5.68 10.20
CA GLY A 33 -6.66 6.74 11.19
C GLY A 33 -6.14 6.27 12.55
N LEU A 34 -5.84 4.98 12.71
CA LEU A 34 -5.34 4.44 13.98
C LEU A 34 -3.95 5.00 14.31
N ALA A 35 -3.76 5.43 15.56
CA ALA A 35 -2.47 5.92 16.03
C ALA A 35 -1.50 4.81 16.46
N LYS A 36 -2.02 3.61 16.73
CA LYS A 36 -1.24 2.49 17.29
C LYS A 36 -1.68 1.15 16.70
N TRP A 37 -0.70 0.32 16.37
CA TRP A 37 -0.87 -1.07 16.06
C TRP A 37 -0.79 -1.90 17.34
N ARG A 38 -1.80 -2.71 17.62
CA ARG A 38 -1.93 -3.46 18.87
C ARG A 38 -2.27 -4.92 18.59
N LYS A 39 -1.61 -5.84 19.31
CA LYS A 39 -1.90 -7.28 19.24
C LYS A 39 -1.70 -7.95 20.59
N SER A 40 -2.73 -8.64 21.08
CA SER A 40 -2.61 -9.49 22.28
C SER A 40 -1.69 -10.68 21.96
N LEU A 41 -0.79 -11.03 22.89
CA LEU A 41 0.14 -12.17 22.72
C LEU A 41 -0.39 -13.47 23.33
N GLY A 42 -1.51 -13.40 24.06
CA GLY A 42 -2.15 -14.60 24.60
C GLY A 42 -1.32 -15.35 25.64
N THR A 43 -0.33 -14.69 26.25
CA THR A 43 0.61 -15.31 27.17
C THR A 43 0.89 -14.36 28.34
N ASP A 44 1.07 -14.93 29.52
CA ASP A 44 1.61 -14.29 30.73
C ASP A 44 3.13 -14.52 30.88
N SER A 45 3.69 -15.46 30.13
CA SER A 45 5.11 -15.76 30.11
C SER A 45 5.90 -14.68 29.38
N ARG A 46 6.75 -13.98 30.14
CA ARG A 46 7.70 -12.98 29.62
C ARG A 46 8.61 -13.52 28.52
N LYS A 47 9.10 -14.76 28.66
CA LYS A 47 10.00 -15.40 27.68
C LYS A 47 9.28 -15.61 26.34
N GLU A 48 8.03 -16.06 26.40
CA GLU A 48 7.21 -16.29 25.23
C GLU A 48 6.76 -14.97 24.57
N ALA A 49 6.41 -13.96 25.39
CA ALA A 49 6.11 -12.62 24.91
C ALA A 49 7.28 -12.00 24.14
N LEU A 50 8.52 -12.15 24.64
CA LEU A 50 9.73 -11.69 23.97
C LEU A 50 10.02 -12.44 22.67
N ARG A 51 9.72 -13.75 22.60
CA ARG A 51 9.85 -14.55 21.38
C ARG A 51 8.89 -14.05 20.31
N GLN A 52 7.59 -13.97 20.63
CA GLN A 52 6.55 -13.49 19.72
C GLN A 52 6.76 -12.03 19.29
N LYS A 53 7.29 -11.19 20.18
CA LYS A 53 7.66 -9.80 19.87
C LYS A 53 8.59 -9.71 18.66
N ARG A 54 9.63 -10.56 18.59
CA ARG A 54 10.62 -10.50 17.50
C ARG A 54 9.97 -10.77 16.14
N GLU A 55 9.07 -11.74 16.11
CA GLU A 55 8.28 -12.06 14.90
C GLU A 55 7.36 -10.88 14.54
N LEU A 56 6.70 -10.28 15.53
CA LEU A 56 5.81 -9.14 15.31
C LEU A 56 6.54 -7.86 14.90
N ASP A 57 7.77 -7.64 15.36
CA ASP A 57 8.58 -6.50 14.94
C ASP A 57 8.88 -6.56 13.44
N ALA A 58 9.32 -7.72 12.94
CA ALA A 58 9.59 -7.92 11.52
C ALA A 58 8.32 -7.76 10.68
N LEU A 59 7.22 -8.38 11.12
CA LEU A 59 5.92 -8.26 10.45
C LEU A 59 5.40 -6.82 10.44
N THR A 60 5.55 -6.08 11.54
CA THR A 60 5.11 -4.69 11.62
C THR A 60 5.96 -3.79 10.72
N GLU A 61 7.27 -4.05 10.61
CA GLU A 61 8.13 -3.28 9.70
C GLU A 61 7.77 -3.55 8.23
N GLN A 62 7.48 -4.80 7.89
CA GLN A 62 7.00 -5.16 6.56
C GLN A 62 5.67 -4.45 6.24
N LEU A 63 4.70 -4.48 7.15
CA LEU A 63 3.44 -3.77 7.00
C LEU A 63 3.62 -2.26 6.80
N PHE A 64 4.53 -1.63 7.55
CA PHE A 64 4.83 -0.21 7.37
C PHE A 64 5.51 0.07 6.02
N SER A 65 6.42 -0.79 5.59
CA SER A 65 7.06 -0.69 4.27
C SER A 65 6.04 -0.79 3.13
N ASP A 66 5.13 -1.76 3.21
CA ASP A 66 4.09 -1.96 2.19
C ASP A 66 3.07 -0.82 2.20
N ALA A 67 2.71 -0.30 3.37
CA ALA A 67 1.87 0.89 3.50
C ALA A 67 2.54 2.13 2.86
N ARG A 68 3.86 2.34 3.05
CA ARG A 68 4.60 3.42 2.39
C ARG A 68 4.60 3.27 0.87
N LYS A 69 4.82 2.05 0.36
CA LYS A 69 4.78 1.77 -1.08
C LYS A 69 3.40 2.06 -1.65
N ALA A 70 2.34 1.59 -0.99
CA ALA A 70 0.97 1.84 -1.43
C ALA A 70 0.64 3.34 -1.45
N LEU A 71 1.05 4.09 -0.43
CA LEU A 71 0.89 5.55 -0.39
C LEU A 71 1.69 6.23 -1.50
N ALA A 72 2.96 5.87 -1.70
CA ALA A 72 3.80 6.42 -2.76
C ALA A 72 3.19 6.16 -4.15
N THR A 73 2.66 4.96 -4.38
CA THR A 73 1.95 4.62 -5.62
C THR A 73 0.69 5.47 -5.79
N GLN A 74 -0.15 5.60 -4.75
CA GLN A 74 -1.35 6.45 -4.80
C GLN A 74 -0.99 7.92 -5.06
N THR A 75 0.04 8.46 -4.40
CA THR A 75 0.50 9.83 -4.61
C THR A 75 1.05 10.02 -6.03
N ALA A 76 1.82 9.07 -6.55
CA ALA A 76 2.30 9.11 -7.94
C ALA A 76 1.15 9.09 -8.94
N PHE A 77 0.11 8.28 -8.72
CA PHE A 77 -1.09 8.27 -9.54
C PHE A 77 -1.90 9.57 -9.43
N ALA A 78 -2.01 10.16 -8.23
CA ALA A 78 -2.68 11.45 -8.07
C ALA A 78 -1.92 12.59 -8.75
N ALA A 79 -0.58 12.60 -8.65
CA ALA A 79 0.27 13.64 -9.22
C ALA A 79 0.41 13.53 -10.75
N HIS A 80 0.60 12.32 -11.26
CA HIS A 80 0.83 12.08 -12.69
C HIS A 80 -0.41 11.63 -13.45
N GLY A 81 -1.50 11.25 -12.77
CA GLY A 81 -2.76 10.83 -13.39
C GLY A 81 -3.34 11.86 -14.37
N PRO A 82 -3.37 13.17 -14.05
CA PRO A 82 -3.82 14.19 -15.00
C PRO A 82 -2.95 14.24 -16.26
N VAL A 83 -1.62 14.17 -16.11
CA VAL A 83 -0.68 14.17 -17.24
C VAL A 83 -0.82 12.91 -18.08
N ILE A 84 -0.87 11.73 -17.44
CA ILE A 84 -1.07 10.44 -18.10
C ILE A 84 -2.39 10.45 -18.87
N ARG A 85 -3.47 10.98 -18.29
CA ARG A 85 -4.75 11.09 -18.99
C ARG A 85 -4.66 12.02 -20.18
N GLN A 86 -4.08 13.21 -20.01
CA GLN A 86 -3.92 14.16 -21.11
C GLN A 86 -3.13 13.52 -22.26
N THR A 87 -1.98 12.92 -21.97
CA THR A 87 -1.17 12.23 -22.99
C THR A 87 -1.94 11.08 -23.65
N LEU A 88 -2.68 10.28 -22.89
CA LEU A 88 -3.46 9.19 -23.47
C LEU A 88 -4.67 9.68 -24.26
N SER A 89 -5.32 10.77 -23.87
CA SER A 89 -6.41 11.40 -24.64
C SER A 89 -5.92 12.03 -25.94
N GLU A 90 -4.68 12.54 -25.97
CA GLU A 90 -4.01 13.00 -27.18
C GLU A 90 -3.65 11.82 -28.11
N MET A 91 -3.22 10.68 -27.55
CA MET A 91 -2.85 9.49 -28.32
C MET A 91 -4.06 8.64 -28.78
N LEU A 92 -5.17 8.67 -28.03
CA LEU A 92 -6.37 7.87 -28.25
C LEU A 92 -7.63 8.76 -28.19
N PRO A 93 -7.85 9.63 -29.18
CA PRO A 93 -8.92 10.63 -29.15
C PRO A 93 -10.33 10.02 -29.16
N ASP A 94 -10.48 8.81 -29.71
CA ASP A 94 -11.76 8.10 -29.81
C ASP A 94 -12.10 7.27 -28.55
N LEU A 95 -11.21 7.24 -27.55
CA LEU A 95 -11.39 6.45 -26.32
C LEU A 95 -11.66 7.38 -25.13
N ALA A 96 -12.83 7.23 -24.50
CA ALA A 96 -13.17 7.97 -23.29
C ALA A 96 -12.35 7.46 -22.09
N ILE A 97 -11.31 8.20 -21.69
CA ILE A 97 -10.42 7.82 -20.58
C ILE A 97 -10.99 8.34 -19.25
N GLY A 98 -11.66 7.47 -18.52
CA GLY A 98 -12.22 7.75 -17.20
C GLY A 98 -11.19 7.76 -16.05
N ASP A 99 -11.58 8.33 -14.90
CA ASP A 99 -10.72 8.45 -13.70
C ASP A 99 -10.23 7.10 -13.18
N GLU A 100 -11.13 6.12 -13.07
CA GLU A 100 -10.82 4.77 -12.59
C GLU A 100 -9.82 4.00 -13.47
N LEU A 101 -9.78 4.32 -14.77
CA LEU A 101 -8.92 3.64 -15.74
C LEU A 101 -7.45 4.06 -15.60
N VAL A 102 -7.18 5.29 -15.17
CA VAL A 102 -5.81 5.80 -14.98
C VAL A 102 -5.34 5.64 -13.54
N SER A 103 -6.26 5.61 -12.57
CA SER A 103 -5.93 5.49 -11.14
C SER A 103 -5.64 4.07 -10.67
N THR A 104 -5.84 3.06 -11.53
CA THR A 104 -5.65 1.65 -11.18
C THR A 104 -4.64 0.96 -12.10
N LEU A 105 -3.87 0.04 -11.52
CA LEU A 105 -2.85 -0.72 -12.26
C LEU A 105 -3.47 -1.63 -13.33
N GLU A 106 -4.67 -2.16 -13.06
CA GLU A 106 -5.45 -2.93 -14.04
C GLU A 106 -6.00 -2.04 -15.15
N GLY A 107 -6.49 -0.84 -14.83
CA GLY A 107 -6.91 0.13 -15.84
C GLY A 107 -5.79 0.52 -16.81
N LEU A 108 -4.57 0.75 -16.31
CA LEU A 108 -3.41 0.99 -17.17
C LEU A 108 -3.02 -0.21 -18.06
N LYS A 109 -3.19 -1.45 -17.58
CA LYS A 109 -2.97 -2.65 -18.39
C LYS A 109 -3.97 -2.74 -19.53
N VAL A 110 -5.24 -2.44 -19.27
CA VAL A 110 -6.29 -2.38 -20.29
C VAL A 110 -5.95 -1.30 -21.34
N LEU A 111 -5.58 -0.09 -20.92
CA LEU A 111 -5.16 0.99 -21.82
C LEU A 111 -3.96 0.58 -22.70
N LYS A 112 -2.96 -0.09 -22.12
CA LYS A 112 -1.80 -0.61 -22.87
C LYS A 112 -2.18 -1.68 -23.90
N ALA A 113 -3.14 -2.54 -23.57
CA ALA A 113 -3.62 -3.57 -24.50
C ALA A 113 -4.43 -2.96 -25.66
N VAL A 114 -5.28 -1.97 -25.36
CA VAL A 114 -6.05 -1.23 -26.36
C VAL A 114 -5.13 -0.45 -27.30
N ASN A 115 -4.11 0.23 -26.77
CA ASN A 115 -3.14 0.97 -27.58
C ASN A 115 -2.39 0.07 -28.58
N ARG A 116 -1.97 -1.13 -28.14
CA ARG A 116 -1.34 -2.13 -29.01
C ARG A 116 -2.26 -2.65 -30.12
N HIS A 117 -3.56 -2.70 -29.85
CA HIS A 117 -4.55 -3.09 -30.85
C HIS A 117 -4.78 -1.97 -31.86
N ALA A 118 -4.88 -0.72 -31.42
CA ALA A 118 -5.01 0.47 -32.27
C ALA A 118 -3.82 0.60 -33.26
N ASP A 119 -2.59 0.41 -32.78
CA ASP A 119 -1.38 0.39 -33.62
C ASP A 119 -1.42 -0.72 -34.68
N ARG A 120 -1.94 -1.91 -34.34
CA ARG A 120 -2.09 -3.02 -35.29
C ARG A 120 -3.13 -2.75 -36.37
N SER A 121 -4.24 -2.09 -36.02
CA SER A 121 -5.27 -1.68 -36.99
C SER A 121 -4.77 -0.60 -37.95
N LEU A 122 -3.91 0.32 -37.49
CA LEU A 122 -3.29 1.32 -38.36
C LEU A 122 -2.29 0.71 -39.35
N ILE A 123 -1.54 -0.34 -38.95
CA ILE A 123 -0.62 -1.05 -39.85
C ILE A 123 -1.37 -1.93 -40.87
N GLY A 124 -2.55 -2.45 -40.52
CA GLY A 124 -3.40 -3.24 -41.43
C GLY A 124 -4.16 -2.43 -42.48
N ALA A 125 -4.31 -1.12 -42.28
CA ALA A 125 -5.05 -0.23 -43.19
C ALA A 125 -4.19 0.39 -44.32
N VAL A 126 -2.88 0.12 -44.36
CA VAL A 126 -1.95 0.66 -45.37
C VAL A 126 -1.66 -0.32 -46.52
N SER A 127 -2.31 -1.49 -46.53
CA SER A 127 -2.22 -2.45 -47.63
C SER A 127 -3.53 -2.53 -48.41
N LEU A 128 -3.82 -1.50 -49.21
CA LEU A 128 -4.76 -1.55 -50.35
C LEU A 128 -4.32 -0.55 -51.41
#